data_AF-A0A1T4VZU4-F1
#
_entry.id   AF-A0A1T4VZU4-F1
#
_cell.length_a   1.000
_cell.length_b   1.000
_cell.length_c   1.000
_cell.angle_alpha   90.00
_cell.angle_beta   90.00
_cell.angle_gamma   90.00
#
_symmetry.space_group_name_H-M   'P 1'
#
loop_
_entity.id
_entity.type
_entity.pdbx_description
1 polymer ?
#
loop_
_entity_poly.entity_id
_entity_poly.type
_entity_poly.pdbx_seq_one_letter_code
_entity_poly.pdbx_strand_id
1 'polypeptide(L)'
;MTTIVGKDAPLEQSIEHFTDTLKKLNIEVVEDNWLNPLDNVYSVHLAIASLPCIYTNGKGSSRLAARASAYGELFERLATHLSFSDYYLGLDNSNAPYVHFKDEKWTVIDQADPSIPNDVLNASLRKFYSENTELNLEDLVDLQSSSFSRGVCSIPFTNARNGEVVYFPVNLLDNLYGSNGMSAGNTEYEALVQGLSEIIERYVKKEIIKRGLALPVIPDEILSKYEKSFKTLQELKGNNLTAVCYDASLGGKFPVVCVVLFNQSNGTCFASFGSHPIFEVALDRTLTELMQGRTFSDLDNFDAPDFDLERTSDIVNLESHFVDSTGILPMQMFKKVPDYRFVAWDFSGNTQEQYKALRYMIAKLGFDIYVRSYNYLGVCVYRTIVPGMSEIYPVDDLIYNNTNSGIDFQEALLSLPQTEESLETYKSYLDELENENVDNDALVCPLLGILPDSKSAWETLRMGELRCLIALAAGEHEKALEYAQWTITFNQVNFSLDKIAFYQCITKILECKTEGSLKLEDYQNGLELLFGKETFESALDHVNGKARFGTLIASDLNLKGFAAHQELVRIYNILKEAQEHQDVKK
;
A
#
# COMPACT_ATOMS: atom_id res chain seq x y z
N MET A 1 -13.20 -33.09 4.27
CA MET A 1 -11.95 -32.34 4.08
C MET A 1 -11.81 -32.07 2.61
N THR A 2 -11.90 -30.80 2.25
CA THR A 2 -11.97 -30.30 0.88
C THR A 2 -10.56 -29.99 0.39
N THR A 3 -10.08 -30.70 -0.62
CA THR A 3 -8.77 -30.45 -1.27
C THR A 3 -8.99 -29.74 -2.62
N ILE A 4 -8.16 -28.75 -2.92
CA ILE A 4 -8.18 -28.03 -4.19
C ILE A 4 -6.82 -28.15 -4.90
N VAL A 5 -6.82 -28.02 -6.22
CA VAL A 5 -5.61 -28.14 -7.04
C VAL A 5 -4.59 -27.08 -6.62
N GLY A 6 -3.33 -27.50 -6.42
CA GLY A 6 -2.23 -26.61 -6.03
C GLY A 6 -2.13 -26.32 -4.53
N LYS A 7 -2.91 -26.98 -3.67
CA LYS A 7 -2.81 -26.87 -2.20
C LYS A 7 -2.38 -28.20 -1.58
N ASP A 8 -1.48 -28.10 -0.60
CA ASP A 8 -0.91 -29.27 0.09
C ASP A 8 -1.70 -29.70 1.34
N ALA A 9 -2.76 -28.97 1.72
CA ALA A 9 -3.66 -29.33 2.83
C ALA A 9 -5.13 -29.05 2.51
N PRO A 10 -6.07 -29.74 3.19
CA PRO A 10 -7.49 -29.43 3.10
C PRO A 10 -7.85 -28.05 3.67
N LEU A 11 -8.81 -27.37 3.04
CA LEU A 11 -9.22 -26.01 3.39
C LEU A 11 -9.67 -25.86 4.85
N GLU A 12 -10.42 -26.84 5.37
CA GLU A 12 -10.91 -26.79 6.76
C GLU A 12 -9.76 -26.86 7.76
N GLN A 13 -8.73 -27.65 7.46
CA GLN A 13 -7.54 -27.77 8.31
C GLN A 13 -6.73 -26.46 8.31
N SER A 14 -6.56 -25.82 7.14
CA SER A 14 -5.88 -24.52 7.06
C SER A 14 -6.61 -23.45 7.87
N ILE A 15 -7.95 -23.36 7.72
CA ILE A 15 -8.78 -22.40 8.47
C ILE A 15 -8.70 -22.65 9.99
N GLU A 16 -8.81 -23.92 10.42
CA GLU A 16 -8.69 -24.29 11.82
C GLU A 16 -7.33 -23.85 12.39
N HIS A 17 -6.24 -24.15 11.69
CA HIS A 17 -4.89 -23.74 12.09
C HIS A 17 -4.75 -22.21 12.23
N PHE A 18 -5.25 -21.44 11.25
CA PHE A 18 -5.21 -19.98 11.30
C PHE A 18 -6.03 -19.42 12.47
N THR A 19 -7.27 -19.87 12.62
CA THR A 19 -8.15 -19.37 13.70
C THR A 19 -7.62 -19.73 15.09
N ASP A 20 -7.05 -20.91 15.29
CA ASP A 20 -6.46 -21.30 16.56
C ASP A 20 -5.17 -20.54 16.87
N THR A 21 -4.42 -20.15 15.84
CA THR A 21 -3.24 -19.31 15.99
C THR A 21 -3.62 -17.89 16.43
N LEU A 22 -4.62 -17.28 15.79
CA LEU A 22 -5.15 -15.96 16.19
C LEU A 22 -5.69 -15.96 17.63
N LYS A 23 -6.43 -17.01 18.03
CA LYS A 23 -6.90 -17.17 19.42
C LYS A 23 -5.74 -17.23 20.42
N LYS A 24 -4.64 -17.92 20.09
CA LYS A 24 -3.44 -17.99 20.97
C LYS A 24 -2.75 -16.63 21.09
N LEU A 25 -2.80 -15.82 20.04
CA LEU A 25 -2.28 -14.44 20.03
C LEU A 25 -3.25 -13.45 20.68
N ASN A 26 -4.45 -13.87 21.06
CA ASN A 26 -5.52 -13.01 21.54
C ASN A 26 -5.87 -11.88 20.53
N ILE A 27 -5.88 -12.23 19.24
CA ILE A 27 -6.31 -11.36 18.14
C ILE A 27 -7.67 -11.84 17.66
N GLU A 28 -8.68 -10.98 17.77
CA GLU A 28 -10.02 -11.24 17.25
C GLU A 28 -10.15 -10.67 15.84
N VAL A 29 -10.84 -11.42 14.97
CA VAL A 29 -11.08 -11.03 13.58
C VAL A 29 -12.56 -11.15 13.23
N VAL A 30 -13.02 -10.30 12.31
CA VAL A 30 -14.39 -10.28 11.82
C VAL A 30 -14.39 -10.53 10.32
N GLU A 31 -15.24 -11.46 9.89
CA GLU A 31 -15.56 -11.68 8.48
C GLU A 31 -16.80 -10.88 8.11
N ASP A 32 -16.71 -10.03 7.09
CA ASP A 32 -17.85 -9.29 6.56
C ASP A 32 -17.81 -9.21 5.01
N ASN A 33 -18.76 -8.47 4.43
CA ASN A 33 -18.83 -8.18 3.00
C ASN A 33 -18.63 -9.41 2.08
N TRP A 34 -19.28 -10.53 2.43
CA TRP A 34 -19.27 -11.74 1.60
C TRP A 34 -19.96 -11.48 0.26
N LEU A 35 -19.24 -11.71 -0.84
CA LEU A 35 -19.79 -11.61 -2.19
C LEU A 35 -19.73 -12.97 -2.90
N ASN A 36 -20.71 -13.19 -3.76
CA ASN A 36 -20.77 -14.30 -4.71
C ASN A 36 -21.44 -13.81 -6.02
N PRO A 37 -20.77 -12.94 -6.80
CA PRO A 37 -21.37 -12.31 -7.97
C PRO A 37 -21.63 -13.27 -9.13
N LEU A 38 -20.90 -14.39 -9.19
CA LEU A 38 -20.98 -15.42 -10.21
C LEU A 38 -20.89 -16.81 -9.58
N ASP A 39 -21.29 -17.85 -10.31
CA ASP A 39 -21.11 -19.21 -9.84
C ASP A 39 -19.62 -19.52 -9.67
N ASN A 40 -19.25 -19.99 -8.48
CA ASN A 40 -17.88 -20.33 -8.10
C ASN A 40 -16.91 -19.12 -8.07
N VAL A 41 -17.41 -17.93 -7.77
CA VAL A 41 -16.58 -16.75 -7.54
C VAL A 41 -16.98 -16.13 -6.22
N TYR A 42 -16.19 -16.35 -5.18
CA TYR A 42 -16.44 -15.85 -3.84
C TYR A 42 -15.36 -14.86 -3.42
N SER A 43 -15.76 -13.83 -2.70
CA SER A 43 -14.83 -12.99 -1.93
C SER A 43 -15.36 -12.71 -0.52
N VAL A 44 -14.44 -12.42 0.40
CA VAL A 44 -14.72 -12.05 1.79
C VAL A 44 -13.71 -11.03 2.26
N HIS A 45 -14.19 -10.05 3.04
CA HIS A 45 -13.33 -9.13 3.76
C HIS A 45 -13.10 -9.64 5.18
N LEU A 46 -11.85 -9.62 5.63
CA LEU A 46 -11.44 -10.09 6.96
C LEU A 46 -10.60 -9.00 7.64
N ALA A 47 -11.07 -8.49 8.77
CA ALA A 47 -10.39 -7.42 9.50
C ALA A 47 -10.14 -7.79 10.97
N ILE A 48 -9.11 -7.20 11.59
CA ILE A 48 -8.92 -7.27 13.04
C ILE A 48 -10.02 -6.47 13.72
N ALA A 49 -10.75 -7.10 14.64
CA ALA A 49 -11.96 -6.55 15.25
C ALA A 49 -11.72 -5.21 15.98
N SER A 50 -10.61 -5.11 16.70
CA SER A 50 -10.23 -3.92 17.45
C SER A 50 -9.64 -2.81 16.58
N LEU A 51 -9.16 -3.14 15.39
CA LEU A 51 -8.51 -2.20 14.48
C LEU A 51 -8.81 -2.55 13.00
N PRO A 52 -10.00 -2.19 12.48
CA PRO A 52 -10.45 -2.62 11.17
C PRO A 52 -9.61 -2.13 9.97
N CYS A 53 -8.71 -1.17 10.16
CA CYS A 53 -7.77 -0.76 9.11
C CYS A 53 -6.69 -1.81 8.83
N ILE A 54 -6.47 -2.78 9.72
CA ILE A 54 -5.70 -3.99 9.43
C ILE A 54 -6.67 -5.07 8.93
N TYR A 55 -6.71 -5.22 7.61
CA TYR A 55 -7.60 -6.15 6.94
C TYR A 55 -6.93 -6.83 5.73
N THR A 56 -7.61 -7.85 5.22
CA THR A 56 -7.25 -8.57 3.99
C THR A 56 -8.51 -9.00 3.25
N ASN A 57 -8.37 -9.40 1.99
CA ASN A 57 -9.50 -9.83 1.18
C ASN A 57 -9.26 -11.23 0.63
N GLY A 58 -10.10 -12.17 1.02
CA GLY A 58 -10.05 -13.52 0.47
C GLY A 58 -10.78 -13.61 -0.86
N LYS A 59 -10.23 -14.41 -1.77
CA LYS A 59 -10.89 -14.82 -3.02
C LYS A 59 -10.80 -16.31 -3.23
N GLY A 60 -11.79 -16.90 -3.89
CA GLY A 60 -11.73 -18.33 -4.21
C GLY A 60 -12.99 -18.86 -4.86
N SER A 61 -12.93 -20.11 -5.31
CA SER A 61 -14.05 -20.71 -6.03
C SER A 61 -15.11 -21.38 -5.18
N SER A 62 -14.98 -21.25 -3.86
CA SER A 62 -15.97 -21.65 -2.88
C SER A 62 -15.84 -20.74 -1.68
N ARG A 63 -16.88 -20.71 -0.84
CA ARG A 63 -16.85 -19.96 0.43
C ARG A 63 -15.65 -20.36 1.30
N LEU A 64 -15.34 -21.66 1.37
CA LEU A 64 -14.19 -22.16 2.14
C LEU A 64 -12.85 -21.71 1.53
N ALA A 65 -12.73 -21.68 0.20
CA ALA A 65 -11.51 -21.27 -0.48
C ALA A 65 -11.25 -19.77 -0.28
N ALA A 66 -12.28 -18.93 -0.44
CA ALA A 66 -12.19 -17.50 -0.17
C ALA A 66 -11.82 -17.24 1.30
N ARG A 67 -12.43 -17.96 2.24
CA ARG A 67 -12.06 -17.87 3.66
C ARG A 67 -10.61 -18.22 3.90
N ALA A 68 -10.15 -19.40 3.44
CA ALA A 68 -8.77 -19.82 3.60
C ALA A 68 -7.78 -18.82 2.98
N SER A 69 -8.14 -18.21 1.84
CA SER A 69 -7.37 -17.13 1.21
C SER A 69 -7.26 -15.90 2.10
N ALA A 70 -8.36 -15.40 2.67
CA ALA A 70 -8.33 -14.22 3.54
C ALA A 70 -7.44 -14.43 4.76
N TYR A 71 -7.60 -15.57 5.45
CA TYR A 71 -6.77 -15.87 6.61
C TYR A 71 -5.29 -16.09 6.23
N GLY A 72 -5.02 -16.75 5.10
CA GLY A 72 -3.66 -16.93 4.60
C GLY A 72 -2.98 -15.57 4.32
N GLU A 73 -3.68 -14.67 3.64
CA GLU A 73 -3.19 -13.31 3.38
C GLU A 73 -3.00 -12.53 4.69
N LEU A 74 -3.92 -12.63 5.65
CA LEU A 74 -3.75 -11.96 6.95
C LEU A 74 -2.45 -12.41 7.63
N PHE A 75 -2.16 -13.72 7.67
CA PHE A 75 -0.91 -14.22 8.23
C PHE A 75 0.32 -13.82 7.42
N GLU A 76 0.21 -13.74 6.11
CA GLU A 76 1.26 -13.21 5.24
C GLU A 76 1.62 -11.78 5.63
N ARG A 77 0.62 -10.89 5.74
CA ARG A 77 0.82 -9.47 6.06
C ARG A 77 1.27 -9.23 7.50
N LEU A 78 0.71 -9.98 8.46
CA LEU A 78 1.13 -9.90 9.85
C LEU A 78 2.56 -10.43 10.04
N ALA A 79 2.90 -11.60 9.49
CA ALA A 79 4.23 -12.19 9.71
C ALA A 79 5.37 -11.40 9.05
N THR A 80 5.09 -10.75 7.91
CA THR A 80 6.06 -9.89 7.21
C THR A 80 6.12 -8.46 7.76
N HIS A 81 5.25 -8.13 8.71
CA HIS A 81 5.04 -6.79 9.26
C HIS A 81 4.52 -5.75 8.25
N LEU A 82 4.03 -6.17 7.07
CA LEU A 82 3.53 -5.23 6.06
C LEU A 82 2.32 -4.41 6.55
N SER A 83 1.49 -4.96 7.44
CA SER A 83 0.37 -4.20 8.03
C SER A 83 0.81 -2.98 8.84
N PHE A 84 2.11 -2.82 9.07
CA PHE A 84 2.71 -1.74 9.87
C PHE A 84 3.73 -0.90 9.06
N SER A 85 3.92 -1.18 7.76
CA SER A 85 4.95 -0.53 6.91
C SER A 85 4.74 0.97 6.71
N ASP A 86 3.52 1.45 6.91
CA ASP A 86 3.17 2.85 6.70
C ASP A 86 3.13 3.65 8.02
N TYR A 87 3.56 3.03 9.12
CA TYR A 87 3.39 3.57 10.46
C TYR A 87 4.69 3.61 11.26
N TYR A 88 4.91 4.71 11.95
CA TYR A 88 5.87 4.81 13.04
C TYR A 88 5.43 3.92 14.21
N LEU A 89 6.33 3.22 14.90
CA LEU A 89 5.95 2.26 15.95
C LEU A 89 6.16 2.77 17.37
N GLY A 90 6.45 4.06 17.51
CA GLY A 90 6.66 4.73 18.79
C GLY A 90 8.08 4.62 19.33
N LEU A 91 8.43 5.56 20.21
CA LEU A 91 9.77 5.72 20.76
C LEU A 91 10.25 4.48 21.53
N ASP A 92 9.35 3.80 22.24
CA ASP A 92 9.69 2.59 23.01
C ASP A 92 10.15 1.45 22.08
N ASN A 93 9.48 1.24 20.93
CA ASN A 93 9.91 0.25 19.94
C ASN A 93 11.18 0.68 19.23
N SER A 94 11.30 1.97 18.92
CA SER A 94 12.49 2.58 18.29
C SER A 94 13.76 2.34 19.10
N ASN A 95 13.64 2.28 20.44
CA ASN A 95 14.74 2.02 21.37
C ASN A 95 14.86 0.56 21.82
N ALA A 96 13.97 -0.34 21.39
CA ALA A 96 14.01 -1.74 21.78
C ALA A 96 15.23 -2.47 21.16
N PRO A 97 15.67 -3.62 21.70
CA PRO A 97 16.83 -4.36 21.17
C PRO A 97 16.76 -4.67 19.68
N TYR A 98 15.55 -4.87 19.16
CA TYR A 98 15.23 -4.90 17.74
C TYR A 98 13.88 -4.21 17.52
N VAL A 99 13.68 -3.63 16.33
CA VAL A 99 12.41 -3.04 15.91
C VAL A 99 11.58 -4.12 15.21
N HIS A 100 12.09 -4.70 14.12
CA HIS A 100 11.40 -5.62 13.22
C HIS A 100 11.62 -7.08 13.58
N PHE A 101 12.86 -7.53 13.54
CA PHE A 101 13.21 -8.94 13.76
C PHE A 101 14.50 -9.09 14.54
N LYS A 102 14.62 -10.14 15.34
CA LYS A 102 15.82 -10.39 16.16
C LYS A 102 17.12 -10.53 15.36
N ASP A 103 17.03 -10.93 14.10
CA ASP A 103 18.16 -11.13 13.19
C ASP A 103 18.43 -9.90 12.30
N GLU A 104 17.76 -8.77 12.57
CA GLU A 104 18.03 -7.49 11.91
C GLU A 104 19.41 -6.94 12.28
N LYS A 105 19.93 -6.07 11.42
CA LYS A 105 21.18 -5.34 11.63
C LYS A 105 20.96 -3.86 11.48
N TRP A 106 21.66 -3.11 12.31
CA TRP A 106 21.67 -1.65 12.29
C TRP A 106 23.02 -1.16 11.80
N THR A 107 22.98 -0.30 10.80
CA THR A 107 24.16 0.37 10.25
C THR A 107 24.06 1.85 10.58
N VAL A 108 24.98 2.34 11.41
CA VAL A 108 25.02 3.75 11.84
C VAL A 108 25.39 4.63 10.64
N ILE A 109 24.73 5.78 10.53
CA ILE A 109 25.00 6.77 9.50
C ILE A 109 26.25 7.57 9.89
N ASP A 110 27.26 7.57 9.02
CA ASP A 110 28.42 8.47 9.13
C ASP A 110 28.14 9.74 8.33
N GLN A 111 27.91 10.87 9.03
CA GLN A 111 27.67 12.15 8.35
C GLN A 111 28.86 12.63 7.51
N ALA A 112 30.08 12.11 7.74
CA ALA A 112 31.24 12.43 6.92
C ALA A 112 31.32 11.59 5.63
N ASP A 113 30.65 10.44 5.59
CA ASP A 113 30.57 9.54 4.44
C ASP A 113 29.17 8.90 4.36
N PRO A 114 28.23 9.55 3.66
CA PRO A 114 26.85 9.07 3.58
C PRO A 114 26.68 7.89 2.61
N SER A 115 27.77 7.30 2.09
CA SER A 115 27.69 6.18 1.16
C SER A 115 27.15 4.90 1.80
N ILE A 116 26.50 4.06 0.99
CA ILE A 116 25.97 2.77 1.44
C ILE A 116 27.14 1.79 1.67
N PRO A 117 27.40 1.34 2.90
CA PRO A 117 28.56 0.51 3.22
C PRO A 117 28.39 -0.94 2.75
N ASN A 118 29.48 -1.71 2.82
CA ASN A 118 29.53 -3.05 2.22
C ASN A 118 28.66 -4.11 2.91
N ASP A 119 28.24 -3.86 4.15
CA ASP A 119 27.36 -4.72 4.95
C ASP A 119 25.87 -4.47 4.70
N VAL A 120 25.51 -3.37 4.03
CA VAL A 120 24.17 -3.09 3.51
C VAL A 120 24.11 -3.44 2.03
N LEU A 121 23.23 -4.38 1.68
CA LEU A 121 23.15 -5.00 0.36
C LEU A 121 24.48 -5.68 -0.05
N ASN A 122 24.52 -6.30 -1.23
CA ASN A 122 25.78 -6.75 -1.84
C ASN A 122 26.20 -5.79 -2.96
N ALA A 123 27.39 -5.98 -3.52
CA ALA A 123 27.96 -5.03 -4.50
C ALA A 123 27.09 -4.85 -5.75
N SER A 124 26.47 -5.92 -6.27
CA SER A 124 25.58 -5.83 -7.43
C SER A 124 24.29 -5.09 -7.11
N LEU A 125 23.74 -5.29 -5.91
CA LEU A 125 22.50 -4.64 -5.48
C LEU A 125 22.71 -3.17 -5.16
N ARG A 126 23.79 -2.81 -4.45
CA ARG A 126 24.16 -1.40 -4.27
C ARG A 126 24.25 -0.69 -5.60
N LYS A 127 24.98 -1.29 -6.55
CA LYS A 127 25.06 -0.77 -7.91
C LYS A 127 23.66 -0.61 -8.55
N PHE A 128 22.80 -1.61 -8.45
CA PHE A 128 21.46 -1.55 -9.04
C PHE A 128 20.60 -0.40 -8.50
N TYR A 129 20.59 -0.19 -7.17
CA TYR A 129 19.76 0.86 -6.56
C TYR A 129 20.41 2.26 -6.56
N SER A 130 21.74 2.36 -6.71
CA SER A 130 22.45 3.64 -6.57
C SER A 130 23.18 4.13 -7.84
N GLU A 131 23.28 3.34 -8.92
CA GLU A 131 24.08 3.75 -10.11
C GLU A 131 23.52 5.00 -10.82
N ASN A 132 22.20 5.22 -10.77
CA ASN A 132 21.53 6.32 -11.47
C ASN A 132 20.80 7.28 -10.54
N THR A 133 21.06 7.20 -9.24
CA THR A 133 20.38 7.99 -8.21
C THR A 133 21.43 8.61 -7.30
N GLU A 134 21.05 9.64 -6.54
CA GLU A 134 21.89 10.22 -5.48
C GLU A 134 21.71 9.46 -4.14
N LEU A 135 21.23 8.22 -4.22
CA LEU A 135 20.83 7.41 -3.06
C LEU A 135 22.00 7.24 -2.10
N ASN A 136 21.76 7.59 -0.86
CA ASN A 136 22.70 7.53 0.22
C ASN A 136 22.16 6.64 1.36
N LEU A 137 22.87 6.56 2.49
CA LEU A 137 22.44 5.74 3.61
C LEU A 137 21.28 6.36 4.42
N GLU A 138 21.18 7.69 4.54
CA GLU A 138 20.10 8.35 5.29
C GLU A 138 18.73 8.18 4.61
N ASP A 139 18.70 8.09 3.29
CA ASP A 139 17.52 7.75 2.50
C ASP A 139 16.93 6.37 2.88
N LEU A 140 17.71 5.50 3.51
CA LEU A 140 17.33 4.12 3.81
C LEU A 140 16.86 3.91 5.26
N VAL A 141 16.65 4.99 6.02
CA VAL A 141 16.09 4.91 7.39
C VAL A 141 14.62 4.50 7.34
N ASP A 142 14.24 3.50 8.14
CA ASP A 142 12.87 2.98 8.17
C ASP A 142 11.93 3.87 8.98
N LEU A 143 10.72 4.09 8.45
CA LEU A 143 9.66 4.85 9.12
C LEU A 143 9.27 4.24 10.47
N GLN A 144 9.28 2.91 10.59
CA GLN A 144 8.84 2.21 11.80
C GLN A 144 9.68 2.57 13.02
N SER A 145 11.00 2.71 12.84
CA SER A 145 11.91 3.17 13.88
C SER A 145 12.03 4.68 13.96
N SER A 146 11.85 5.38 12.83
CA SER A 146 12.02 6.83 12.71
C SER A 146 13.28 7.35 13.42
N SER A 147 14.42 6.63 13.26
CA SER A 147 15.62 6.86 14.07
C SER A 147 16.89 6.99 13.24
N PHE A 148 17.15 8.19 12.72
CA PHE A 148 18.43 8.54 12.08
C PHE A 148 19.64 8.28 12.99
N SER A 149 19.49 8.47 14.31
CA SER A 149 20.57 8.26 15.28
C SER A 149 20.92 6.78 15.48
N ARG A 150 19.95 5.87 15.34
CA ARG A 150 20.19 4.42 15.35
C ARG A 150 20.70 3.93 13.99
N GLY A 151 20.31 4.60 12.91
CA GLY A 151 20.77 4.37 11.55
C GLY A 151 19.80 3.50 10.75
N VAL A 152 20.33 2.73 9.80
CA VAL A 152 19.54 1.94 8.86
C VAL A 152 19.32 0.53 9.36
N CYS A 153 18.05 0.13 9.51
CA CYS A 153 17.68 -1.24 9.80
C CYS A 153 17.63 -2.08 8.52
N SER A 154 18.37 -3.18 8.50
CA SER A 154 18.37 -4.15 7.41
C SER A 154 18.08 -5.57 7.89
N ILE A 155 17.33 -6.33 7.09
CA ILE A 155 16.92 -7.71 7.41
C ILE A 155 17.51 -8.71 6.39
N PRO A 156 17.89 -9.93 6.82
CA PRO A 156 18.62 -10.85 5.96
C PRO A 156 17.69 -11.64 5.02
N PHE A 157 18.08 -11.67 3.74
CA PHE A 157 17.54 -12.53 2.69
C PHE A 157 18.63 -13.48 2.19
N THR A 158 18.24 -14.69 1.80
CA THR A 158 19.15 -15.69 1.23
C THR A 158 19.01 -15.71 -0.29
N ASN A 159 20.11 -15.51 -1.02
CA ASN A 159 20.14 -15.70 -2.46
C ASN A 159 19.90 -17.18 -2.79
N ALA A 160 18.84 -17.47 -3.53
CA ALA A 160 18.39 -18.83 -3.78
C ALA A 160 19.36 -19.65 -4.64
N ARG A 161 20.29 -19.01 -5.37
CA ARG A 161 21.27 -19.66 -6.25
C ARG A 161 22.53 -20.08 -5.50
N ASN A 162 23.15 -19.17 -4.75
CA ASN A 162 24.45 -19.38 -4.13
C ASN A 162 24.41 -19.51 -2.59
N GLY A 163 23.26 -19.26 -1.96
CA GLY A 163 23.10 -19.31 -0.50
C GLY A 163 23.69 -18.11 0.24
N GLU A 164 24.11 -17.06 -0.45
CA GLU A 164 24.62 -15.82 0.15
C GLU A 164 23.52 -15.13 0.95
N VAL A 165 23.83 -14.76 2.19
CA VAL A 165 22.94 -13.94 3.01
C VAL A 165 23.25 -12.47 2.76
N VAL A 166 22.25 -11.72 2.31
CA VAL A 166 22.34 -10.28 2.03
C VAL A 166 21.34 -9.54 2.90
N TYR A 167 21.76 -8.42 3.48
CA TYR A 167 20.92 -7.58 4.32
C TYR A 167 20.27 -6.48 3.47
N PHE A 168 18.95 -6.47 3.40
CA PHE A 168 18.15 -5.48 2.69
C PHE A 168 17.59 -4.45 3.67
N PRO A 169 17.75 -3.14 3.44
CA PRO A 169 17.12 -2.10 4.24
C PRO A 169 15.60 -2.27 4.27
N VAL A 170 14.98 -2.10 5.43
CA VAL A 170 13.51 -2.20 5.56
C VAL A 170 12.82 -1.09 4.76
N ASN A 171 13.34 0.14 4.84
CA ASN A 171 12.87 1.27 4.03
C ASN A 171 12.80 0.91 2.53
N LEU A 172 13.87 0.33 1.99
CA LEU A 172 13.93 -0.05 0.58
C LEU A 172 12.88 -1.11 0.22
N LEU A 173 12.66 -2.08 1.12
CA LEU A 173 11.67 -3.12 0.91
C LEU A 173 10.25 -2.55 0.86
N ASP A 174 9.95 -1.63 1.77
CA ASP A 174 8.61 -1.08 1.93
C ASP A 174 8.29 -0.03 0.86
N ASN A 175 9.26 0.83 0.50
CA ASN A 175 9.13 1.78 -0.60
C ASN A 175 8.97 1.09 -1.96
N LEU A 176 9.81 0.10 -2.30
CA LEU A 176 9.88 -0.37 -3.70
C LEU A 176 9.02 -1.60 -4.00
N TYR A 177 8.87 -2.51 -3.03
CA TYR A 177 8.28 -3.82 -3.30
C TYR A 177 6.84 -3.94 -2.79
N GLY A 178 6.46 -3.15 -1.78
CA GLY A 178 5.19 -3.28 -1.09
C GLY A 178 4.92 -4.75 -0.73
N SER A 179 3.73 -5.25 -1.08
CA SER A 179 3.34 -6.64 -0.86
C SER A 179 3.88 -7.66 -1.87
N ASN A 180 4.53 -7.21 -2.95
CA ASN A 180 4.87 -8.10 -4.07
C ASN A 180 5.81 -9.23 -3.63
N GLY A 181 5.46 -10.47 -3.98
CA GLY A 181 6.30 -11.64 -3.68
C GLY A 181 6.24 -12.08 -2.22
N MET A 182 5.34 -11.51 -1.42
CA MET A 182 4.91 -12.11 -0.16
C MET A 182 3.98 -13.29 -0.45
N SER A 183 4.05 -14.33 0.38
CA SER A 183 3.23 -15.52 0.20
C SER A 183 3.08 -16.30 1.50
N ALA A 184 1.86 -16.77 1.76
CA ALA A 184 1.59 -17.82 2.73
C ALA A 184 1.20 -19.15 2.05
N GLY A 185 1.57 -20.26 2.67
CA GLY A 185 1.23 -21.59 2.19
C GLY A 185 1.12 -22.62 3.31
N ASN A 186 0.60 -23.80 2.99
CA ASN A 186 0.61 -24.94 3.92
C ASN A 186 2.01 -25.55 4.04
N THR A 187 2.82 -25.45 2.99
CA THR A 187 4.23 -25.90 2.96
C THR A 187 5.12 -24.80 2.42
N GLU A 188 6.44 -24.96 2.62
CA GLU A 188 7.46 -24.06 2.08
C GLU A 188 7.36 -23.90 0.56
N TYR A 189 7.33 -25.01 -0.20
CA TYR A 189 7.30 -24.93 -1.65
C TYR A 189 5.96 -24.44 -2.18
N GLU A 190 4.84 -24.67 -1.49
CA GLU A 190 3.56 -24.05 -1.83
C GLU A 190 3.67 -22.52 -1.76
N ALA A 191 4.19 -21.97 -0.65
CA ALA A 191 4.38 -20.53 -0.49
C ALA A 191 5.34 -19.97 -1.56
N LEU A 192 6.52 -20.57 -1.73
CA LEU A 192 7.51 -20.12 -2.71
C LEU A 192 7.01 -20.15 -4.16
N VAL A 193 6.19 -21.13 -4.53
CA VAL A 193 5.53 -21.17 -5.85
C VAL A 193 4.55 -20.01 -6.00
N GLN A 194 3.73 -19.73 -4.99
CA GLN A 194 2.80 -18.59 -5.02
C GLN A 194 3.56 -17.26 -5.16
N GLY A 195 4.57 -17.03 -4.32
CA GLY A 195 5.35 -15.78 -4.36
C GLY A 195 6.07 -15.56 -5.70
N LEU A 196 6.71 -16.59 -6.28
CA LEU A 196 7.31 -16.46 -7.61
C LEU A 196 6.28 -16.32 -8.73
N SER A 197 5.12 -16.97 -8.60
CA SER A 197 4.04 -16.82 -9.59
C SER A 197 3.54 -15.39 -9.62
N GLU A 198 3.34 -14.76 -8.45
CA GLU A 198 2.92 -13.35 -8.33
C GLU A 198 3.94 -12.39 -8.95
N ILE A 199 5.24 -12.57 -8.66
CA ILE A 199 6.29 -11.75 -9.28
C ILE A 199 6.28 -11.87 -10.80
N ILE A 200 6.12 -13.09 -11.32
CA ILE A 200 6.02 -13.33 -12.77
C ILE A 200 4.74 -12.71 -13.35
N GLU A 201 3.61 -12.80 -12.64
CA GLU A 201 2.34 -12.19 -13.04
C GLU A 201 2.52 -10.69 -13.27
N ARG A 202 3.07 -9.99 -12.27
CA ARG A 202 3.27 -8.54 -12.29
C ARG A 202 4.29 -8.12 -13.34
N TYR A 203 5.39 -8.86 -13.47
CA TYR A 203 6.39 -8.61 -14.51
C TYR A 203 5.80 -8.76 -15.91
N VAL A 204 5.05 -9.84 -16.18
CA VAL A 204 4.44 -10.09 -17.49
C VAL A 204 3.33 -9.09 -17.78
N LYS A 205 2.49 -8.74 -16.78
CA LYS A 205 1.50 -7.65 -16.88
C LYS A 205 2.17 -6.34 -17.32
N LYS A 206 3.24 -5.94 -16.63
CA LYS A 206 4.04 -4.74 -16.96
C LYS A 206 4.56 -4.77 -18.39
N GLU A 207 5.18 -5.88 -18.80
CA GLU A 207 5.73 -6.02 -20.15
C GLU A 207 4.66 -5.95 -21.25
N ILE A 208 3.48 -6.53 -21.00
CA ILE A 208 2.36 -6.51 -21.95
C ILE A 208 1.81 -5.10 -22.11
N ILE A 209 1.55 -4.41 -21.01
CA ILE A 209 0.98 -3.05 -21.00
C ILE A 209 1.99 -2.05 -21.55
N LYS A 210 3.22 -2.05 -21.03
CA LYS A 210 4.28 -1.11 -21.43
C LYS A 210 4.58 -1.14 -22.93
N ARG A 211 4.42 -2.30 -23.58
CA ARG A 211 4.73 -2.49 -25.00
C ARG A 211 3.47 -2.60 -25.88
N GLY A 212 2.28 -2.57 -25.30
CA GLY A 212 1.02 -2.76 -26.00
C GLY A 212 0.96 -4.07 -26.79
N LEU A 213 1.37 -5.19 -26.16
CA LEU A 213 1.47 -6.49 -26.82
C LEU A 213 0.09 -7.09 -27.09
N ALA A 214 -0.18 -7.43 -28.36
CA ALA A 214 -1.40 -8.14 -28.74
C ALA A 214 -1.26 -9.63 -28.40
N LEU A 215 -2.10 -10.10 -27.48
CA LEU A 215 -2.06 -11.48 -27.00
C LEU A 215 -2.95 -12.41 -27.85
N PRO A 216 -2.55 -13.67 -28.04
CA PRO A 216 -3.43 -14.65 -28.69
C PRO A 216 -4.60 -15.03 -27.77
N VAL A 217 -5.82 -15.01 -28.32
CA VAL A 217 -7.02 -15.51 -27.65
C VAL A 217 -6.89 -17.01 -27.39
N ILE A 218 -7.25 -17.46 -26.18
CA ILE A 218 -7.27 -18.88 -25.84
C ILE A 218 -8.50 -19.52 -26.52
N PRO A 219 -8.33 -20.59 -27.33
CA PRO A 219 -9.45 -21.23 -28.00
C PRO A 219 -10.46 -21.82 -27.01
N ASP A 220 -11.75 -21.72 -27.33
CA ASP A 220 -12.83 -22.30 -26.52
C ASP A 220 -12.67 -23.81 -26.29
N GLU A 221 -12.08 -24.54 -27.26
CA GLU A 221 -11.78 -25.98 -27.15
C GLU A 221 -10.75 -26.30 -26.04
N ILE A 222 -9.91 -25.33 -25.68
CA ILE A 222 -8.98 -25.44 -24.55
C ILE A 222 -9.69 -25.07 -23.26
N LEU A 223 -10.43 -23.95 -23.26
CA LEU A 223 -11.14 -23.45 -22.08
C LEU A 223 -12.22 -24.43 -21.61
N SER A 224 -12.92 -25.11 -22.53
CA SER A 224 -13.99 -26.05 -22.20
C SER A 224 -13.52 -27.28 -21.40
N LYS A 225 -12.21 -27.51 -21.30
CA LYS A 225 -11.63 -28.54 -20.42
C LYS A 225 -11.72 -28.17 -18.93
N TYR A 226 -11.89 -26.88 -18.64
CA TYR A 226 -12.00 -26.31 -17.29
C TYR A 226 -13.43 -25.81 -17.10
N GLU A 227 -14.37 -26.74 -16.91
CA GLU A 227 -15.82 -26.50 -16.95
C GLU A 227 -16.24 -25.33 -16.04
N LYS A 228 -15.68 -25.25 -14.83
CA LYS A 228 -15.98 -24.20 -13.86
C LYS A 228 -15.62 -22.82 -14.41
N SER A 229 -14.36 -22.62 -14.78
CA SER A 229 -13.82 -21.36 -15.29
C SER A 229 -14.47 -20.97 -16.62
N PHE A 230 -14.74 -21.95 -17.48
CA PHE A 230 -15.44 -21.74 -18.75
C PHE A 230 -16.87 -21.25 -18.52
N LYS A 231 -17.61 -21.84 -17.56
CA LYS A 231 -18.95 -21.37 -17.20
C LYS A 231 -18.92 -19.92 -16.70
N THR A 232 -18.00 -19.58 -15.79
CA THR A 232 -17.82 -18.19 -15.32
C THR A 232 -17.55 -17.22 -16.48
N LEU A 233 -16.70 -17.60 -17.45
CA LEU A 233 -16.46 -16.79 -18.65
C LEU A 233 -17.71 -16.62 -19.52
N GLN A 234 -18.58 -17.62 -19.61
CA GLN A 234 -19.84 -17.50 -20.36
C GLN A 234 -20.87 -16.62 -19.63
N GLU A 235 -20.92 -16.66 -18.29
CA GLU A 235 -21.78 -15.78 -17.51
C GLU A 235 -21.36 -14.30 -17.63
N LEU A 236 -20.07 -14.04 -17.84
CA LEU A 236 -19.53 -12.72 -18.17
C LEU A 236 -19.76 -12.28 -19.63
N LYS A 237 -20.43 -13.10 -20.46
CA LYS A 237 -20.87 -12.76 -21.82
C LYS A 237 -22.38 -12.46 -21.79
N GLY A 238 -22.73 -11.23 -21.46
CA GLY A 238 -24.13 -10.79 -21.35
C GLY A 238 -24.25 -9.39 -20.77
N ASN A 239 -25.42 -8.76 -20.90
CA ASN A 239 -25.68 -7.41 -20.36
C ASN A 239 -24.64 -6.35 -20.78
N ASN A 240 -24.26 -6.33 -22.07
CA ASN A 240 -23.21 -5.47 -22.63
C ASN A 240 -21.79 -5.72 -22.07
N LEU A 241 -21.58 -6.79 -21.30
CA LEU A 241 -20.27 -7.23 -20.87
C LEU A 241 -19.77 -8.36 -21.77
N THR A 242 -18.46 -8.39 -22.01
CA THR A 242 -17.80 -9.49 -22.70
C THR A 242 -16.42 -9.72 -22.11
N ALA A 243 -16.21 -10.87 -21.48
CA ALA A 243 -14.89 -11.32 -21.06
C ALA A 243 -14.20 -12.13 -22.16
N VAL A 244 -12.92 -11.82 -22.43
CA VAL A 244 -12.06 -12.53 -23.37
C VAL A 244 -10.81 -13.02 -22.65
N CYS A 245 -10.49 -14.30 -22.81
CA CYS A 245 -9.33 -14.93 -22.20
C CYS A 245 -8.17 -15.01 -23.20
N TYR A 246 -7.00 -14.57 -22.79
CA TYR A 246 -5.78 -14.47 -23.57
C TYR A 246 -4.64 -15.27 -22.93
N ASP A 247 -3.85 -15.91 -23.78
CA ASP A 247 -2.59 -16.53 -23.37
C ASP A 247 -1.51 -15.46 -23.24
N ALA A 248 -1.17 -15.13 -21.99
CA ALA A 248 -0.17 -14.13 -21.64
C ALA A 248 1.23 -14.75 -21.43
N SER A 249 1.46 -15.99 -21.86
CA SER A 249 2.74 -16.69 -21.67
C SER A 249 3.92 -16.13 -22.48
N LEU A 250 3.66 -15.19 -23.39
CA LEU A 250 4.64 -14.62 -24.31
C LEU A 250 5.38 -15.70 -25.11
N GLY A 251 4.60 -16.61 -25.70
CA GLY A 251 5.09 -17.74 -26.49
C GLY A 251 5.51 -18.94 -25.66
N GLY A 252 4.79 -19.23 -24.56
CA GLY A 252 5.05 -20.38 -23.69
C GLY A 252 6.22 -20.18 -22.72
N LYS A 253 6.66 -18.94 -22.48
CA LYS A 253 7.78 -18.63 -21.59
C LYS A 253 7.37 -18.52 -20.13
N PHE A 254 6.17 -18.01 -19.88
CA PHE A 254 5.66 -17.72 -18.53
C PHE A 254 4.29 -18.36 -18.29
N PRO A 255 3.97 -18.78 -17.06
CA PRO A 255 2.70 -19.41 -16.72
C PRO A 255 1.60 -18.38 -16.41
N VAL A 256 1.32 -17.46 -17.34
CA VAL A 256 0.42 -16.32 -17.11
C VAL A 256 -0.79 -16.36 -18.05
N VAL A 257 -1.96 -16.09 -17.47
CA VAL A 257 -3.24 -15.88 -18.16
C VAL A 257 -3.65 -14.42 -18.00
N CYS A 258 -4.30 -13.86 -19.02
CA CYS A 258 -4.94 -12.56 -18.97
C CYS A 258 -6.42 -12.69 -19.33
N VAL A 259 -7.31 -12.09 -18.55
CA VAL A 259 -8.73 -11.96 -18.91
C VAL A 259 -9.06 -10.48 -18.98
N VAL A 260 -9.56 -10.04 -20.14
CA VAL A 260 -10.01 -8.66 -20.35
C VAL A 260 -11.53 -8.65 -20.39
N LEU A 261 -12.13 -7.86 -19.52
CA LEU A 261 -13.55 -7.55 -19.51
C LEU A 261 -13.78 -6.25 -20.30
N PHE A 262 -14.66 -6.30 -21.29
CA PHE A 262 -15.12 -5.14 -22.04
C PHE A 262 -16.53 -4.76 -21.61
N ASN A 263 -16.73 -3.48 -21.26
CA ASN A 263 -18.04 -2.92 -20.97
C ASN A 263 -18.52 -2.08 -22.16
N GLN A 264 -19.43 -2.67 -22.94
CA GLN A 264 -19.98 -2.06 -24.16
C GLN A 264 -21.00 -0.96 -23.85
N SER A 265 -21.42 -0.81 -22.59
CA SER A 265 -22.35 0.25 -22.18
C SER A 265 -21.68 1.62 -22.08
N ASN A 266 -20.39 1.66 -21.71
CA ASN A 266 -19.61 2.88 -21.48
C ASN A 266 -18.29 2.93 -22.30
N GLY A 267 -17.93 1.86 -23.00
CA GLY A 267 -16.73 1.80 -23.84
C GLY A 267 -15.43 1.57 -23.08
N THR A 268 -15.52 1.03 -21.86
CA THR A 268 -14.36 0.83 -20.97
C THR A 268 -13.89 -0.61 -20.98
N CYS A 269 -12.68 -0.86 -20.50
CA CYS A 269 -12.19 -2.21 -20.31
C CYS A 269 -11.26 -2.35 -19.10
N PHE A 270 -11.22 -3.56 -18.56
CA PHE A 270 -10.42 -3.91 -17.40
C PHE A 270 -9.71 -5.24 -17.66
N ALA A 271 -8.40 -5.30 -17.39
CA ALA A 271 -7.60 -6.50 -17.56
C ALA A 271 -7.14 -7.05 -16.21
N SER A 272 -7.53 -8.29 -15.94
CA SER A 272 -6.98 -9.08 -14.85
C SER A 272 -5.91 -10.04 -15.37
N PHE A 273 -4.90 -10.29 -14.55
CA PHE A 273 -3.82 -11.23 -14.83
C PHE A 273 -3.77 -12.25 -13.70
N GLY A 274 -3.36 -13.47 -14.01
CA GLY A 274 -3.18 -14.53 -13.04
C GLY A 274 -2.05 -15.45 -13.45
N SER A 275 -1.19 -15.79 -12.50
CA SER A 275 -0.05 -16.67 -12.73
C SER A 275 -0.09 -17.89 -11.82
N HIS A 276 0.17 -19.06 -12.39
CA HIS A 276 0.45 -20.30 -11.66
C HIS A 276 0.99 -21.37 -12.62
N PRO A 277 1.97 -22.21 -12.24
CA PRO A 277 2.51 -23.28 -13.07
C PRO A 277 1.45 -24.21 -13.70
N ILE A 278 0.37 -24.47 -12.94
CA ILE A 278 -0.81 -25.22 -13.40
C ILE A 278 -1.78 -24.25 -14.10
N PHE A 279 -2.04 -24.48 -15.39
CA PHE A 279 -2.90 -23.62 -16.21
C PHE A 279 -4.30 -23.37 -15.60
N GLU A 280 -4.95 -24.43 -15.10
CA GLU A 280 -6.28 -24.32 -14.47
C GLU A 280 -6.29 -23.32 -13.31
N VAL A 281 -5.25 -23.38 -12.47
CA VAL A 281 -5.10 -22.50 -11.31
C VAL A 281 -4.83 -21.07 -11.75
N ALA A 282 -4.01 -20.85 -12.80
CA ALA A 282 -3.76 -19.52 -13.34
C ALA A 282 -5.06 -18.89 -13.90
N LEU A 283 -5.84 -19.67 -14.64
CA LEU A 283 -7.13 -19.23 -15.19
C LEU A 283 -8.13 -18.88 -14.08
N ASP A 284 -8.27 -19.74 -13.07
CA ASP A 284 -9.14 -19.52 -11.92
C ASP A 284 -8.73 -18.28 -11.12
N ARG A 285 -7.44 -18.10 -10.84
CA ARG A 285 -6.90 -16.91 -10.16
C ARG A 285 -7.23 -15.64 -10.92
N THR A 286 -7.07 -15.65 -12.24
CA THR A 286 -7.38 -14.49 -13.10
C THR A 286 -8.88 -14.13 -13.02
N LEU A 287 -9.77 -15.11 -13.09
CA LEU A 287 -11.22 -14.86 -13.05
C LEU A 287 -11.70 -14.42 -11.66
N THR A 288 -11.16 -15.01 -10.60
CA THR A 288 -11.51 -14.63 -9.23
C THR A 288 -10.99 -13.24 -8.86
N GLU A 289 -9.82 -12.86 -9.37
CA GLU A 289 -9.27 -11.50 -9.22
C GLU A 289 -10.14 -10.46 -9.95
N LEU A 290 -10.58 -10.77 -11.18
CA LEU A 290 -11.42 -9.88 -11.99
C LEU A 290 -12.68 -9.41 -11.24
N MET A 291 -13.24 -10.26 -10.37
CA MET A 291 -14.50 -10.01 -9.65
C MET A 291 -14.30 -9.85 -8.13
N GLN A 292 -13.06 -9.84 -7.63
CA GLN A 292 -12.81 -9.72 -6.20
C GLN A 292 -13.33 -8.38 -5.68
N GLY A 293 -14.17 -8.42 -4.64
CA GLY A 293 -14.75 -7.20 -4.05
C GLY A 293 -15.72 -6.45 -4.97
N ARG A 294 -16.08 -7.02 -6.13
CA ARG A 294 -16.89 -6.36 -7.16
C ARG A 294 -18.17 -7.14 -7.45
N THR A 295 -19.23 -6.39 -7.65
CA THR A 295 -20.47 -6.84 -8.26
C THR A 295 -20.57 -6.28 -9.68
N PHE A 296 -21.58 -6.69 -10.44
CA PHE A 296 -21.79 -6.19 -11.80
C PHE A 296 -21.96 -4.66 -11.88
N SER A 297 -22.50 -4.01 -10.83
CA SER A 297 -22.64 -2.55 -10.80
C SER A 297 -21.32 -1.81 -10.55
N ASP A 298 -20.28 -2.52 -10.11
CA ASP A 298 -18.98 -1.92 -9.81
C ASP A 298 -18.05 -1.93 -11.04
N LEU A 299 -18.53 -2.46 -12.18
CA LEU A 299 -17.76 -2.62 -13.43
C LEU A 299 -17.86 -1.42 -14.37
N ASP A 300 -18.40 -0.30 -13.89
CA ASP A 300 -18.60 0.93 -14.67
C ASP A 300 -17.48 1.97 -14.51
N ASN A 301 -16.61 1.83 -13.50
CA ASN A 301 -15.59 2.81 -13.10
C ASN A 301 -14.19 2.53 -13.67
N PHE A 302 -14.11 2.01 -14.90
CA PHE A 302 -12.83 1.78 -15.59
C PHE A 302 -12.64 2.76 -16.74
N ASP A 303 -11.41 2.87 -17.24
CA ASP A 303 -11.10 3.75 -18.36
C ASP A 303 -11.28 3.09 -19.73
N ALA A 304 -11.50 3.93 -20.74
CA ALA A 304 -11.41 3.52 -22.13
C ALA A 304 -9.93 3.29 -22.51
N PRO A 305 -9.62 2.26 -23.32
CA PRO A 305 -8.26 2.04 -23.78
C PRO A 305 -7.77 3.16 -24.72
N ASP A 306 -6.48 3.46 -24.67
CA ASP A 306 -5.87 4.60 -25.38
C ASP A 306 -4.90 4.12 -26.49
N PHE A 307 -4.82 4.86 -27.60
CA PHE A 307 -3.84 4.61 -28.65
C PHE A 307 -2.46 5.19 -28.32
N ASP A 308 -2.37 6.14 -27.38
CA ASP A 308 -1.12 6.71 -26.93
C ASP A 308 -0.35 5.70 -26.05
N LEU A 309 0.69 5.11 -26.64
CA LEU A 309 1.54 4.16 -25.93
C LEU A 309 2.42 4.87 -24.88
N GLU A 310 2.79 6.13 -25.08
CA GLU A 310 3.61 6.86 -24.11
C GLU A 310 2.81 7.01 -22.81
N ARG A 311 1.56 7.48 -22.91
CA ARG A 311 0.64 7.61 -21.78
C ARG A 311 0.35 6.28 -21.06
N THR A 312 0.13 5.19 -21.81
CA THR A 312 -0.19 3.89 -21.21
C THR A 312 1.03 3.14 -20.68
N SER A 313 2.23 3.50 -21.14
CA SER A 313 3.50 2.97 -20.65
C SER A 313 4.15 3.79 -19.54
N ASP A 314 3.55 4.94 -19.20
CA ASP A 314 3.99 5.83 -18.13
C ASP A 314 4.05 5.10 -16.78
N ILE A 315 5.01 5.49 -15.94
CA ILE A 315 5.27 4.84 -14.65
C ILE A 315 4.05 4.95 -13.74
N VAL A 316 3.40 6.13 -13.68
CA VAL A 316 2.22 6.36 -12.84
C VAL A 316 1.07 5.45 -13.30
N ASN A 317 0.89 5.29 -14.61
CA ASN A 317 -0.14 4.39 -15.14
C ASN A 317 0.14 2.92 -14.79
N LEU A 318 1.40 2.49 -14.88
CA LEU A 318 1.81 1.13 -14.50
C LEU A 318 1.62 0.89 -13.00
N GLU A 319 1.90 1.89 -12.15
CA GLU A 319 1.63 1.85 -10.71
C GLU A 319 0.13 1.72 -10.43
N SER A 320 -0.73 2.51 -11.07
CA SER A 320 -2.19 2.37 -10.95
C SER A 320 -2.66 0.95 -11.34
N HIS A 321 -2.04 0.36 -12.37
CA HIS A 321 -2.29 -1.04 -12.72
C HIS A 321 -1.94 -2.02 -11.58
N PHE A 322 -0.95 -1.72 -10.75
CA PHE A 322 -0.56 -2.58 -9.63
C PHE A 322 -1.39 -2.34 -8.37
N VAL A 323 -1.77 -1.09 -8.09
CA VAL A 323 -2.48 -0.71 -6.85
C VAL A 323 -3.92 -1.21 -6.86
N ASP A 324 -4.69 -0.88 -7.90
CA ASP A 324 -6.13 -1.18 -7.96
C ASP A 324 -6.60 -1.67 -9.34
N SER A 325 -5.68 -1.77 -10.29
CA SER A 325 -5.93 -2.13 -11.69
C SER A 325 -6.86 -1.18 -12.46
N THR A 326 -6.89 0.10 -12.06
CA THR A 326 -7.63 1.17 -12.76
C THR A 326 -6.83 1.83 -13.88
N GLY A 327 -5.56 1.48 -14.05
CA GLY A 327 -4.72 2.04 -15.10
C GLY A 327 -5.31 1.86 -16.51
N ILE A 328 -4.93 2.76 -17.40
CA ILE A 328 -5.37 2.80 -18.79
C ILE A 328 -4.67 1.69 -19.57
N LEU A 329 -5.45 0.92 -20.35
CA LEU A 329 -4.92 -0.14 -21.21
C LEU A 329 -4.55 0.38 -22.60
N PRO A 330 -3.44 -0.07 -23.21
CA PRO A 330 -3.09 0.26 -24.59
C PRO A 330 -4.02 -0.44 -25.57
N MET A 331 -4.62 0.32 -26.48
CA MET A 331 -5.49 -0.19 -27.55
C MET A 331 -4.78 -1.22 -28.45
N GLN A 332 -3.45 -1.16 -28.53
CA GLN A 332 -2.61 -2.07 -29.30
C GLN A 332 -2.74 -3.53 -28.85
N MET A 333 -3.13 -3.79 -27.59
CA MET A 333 -3.39 -5.15 -27.08
C MET A 333 -4.51 -5.87 -27.86
N PHE A 334 -5.40 -5.13 -28.52
CA PHE A 334 -6.60 -5.67 -29.16
C PHE A 334 -6.48 -5.79 -30.69
N LYS A 335 -5.24 -5.80 -31.22
CA LYS A 335 -5.01 -6.06 -32.64
C LYS A 335 -5.48 -7.47 -33.03
N LYS A 336 -5.96 -7.58 -34.28
CA LYS A 336 -6.40 -8.87 -34.86
C LYS A 336 -5.28 -9.92 -34.91
N VAL A 337 -4.04 -9.50 -35.18
CA VAL A 337 -2.89 -10.40 -35.28
C VAL A 337 -2.11 -10.31 -33.97
N PRO A 338 -1.99 -11.42 -33.21
CA PRO A 338 -1.24 -11.42 -31.98
C PRO A 338 0.28 -11.41 -32.25
N ASP A 339 1.03 -10.79 -31.36
CA ASP A 339 2.50 -10.75 -31.42
C ASP A 339 3.13 -12.11 -31.09
N TYR A 340 2.37 -12.99 -30.45
CA TYR A 340 2.75 -14.37 -30.13
C TYR A 340 1.72 -15.36 -30.66
N ARG A 341 2.17 -16.58 -30.95
CA ARG A 341 1.27 -17.71 -31.19
C ARG A 341 0.79 -18.25 -29.85
N PHE A 342 -0.47 -18.66 -29.80
CA PHE A 342 -1.02 -19.41 -28.67
C PHE A 342 -0.18 -20.65 -28.38
N VAL A 343 0.13 -20.86 -27.10
CA VAL A 343 0.76 -22.07 -26.59
C VAL A 343 -0.14 -22.67 -25.52
N ALA A 344 -0.51 -23.93 -25.67
CA ALA A 344 -1.17 -24.70 -24.61
C ALA A 344 -0.11 -25.15 -23.58
N TRP A 345 0.44 -24.20 -22.83
CA TRP A 345 1.47 -24.44 -21.84
C TRP A 345 0.91 -25.13 -20.60
N ASP A 346 1.73 -25.95 -19.96
CA ASP A 346 1.47 -26.51 -18.63
C ASP A 346 2.82 -26.80 -17.98
N PHE A 347 3.06 -26.19 -16.82
CA PHE A 347 4.26 -26.39 -15.99
C PHE A 347 3.89 -27.18 -14.73
N SER A 348 2.84 -27.99 -14.81
CA SER A 348 2.41 -28.89 -13.74
C SER A 348 3.52 -29.87 -13.31
N GLY A 349 3.35 -30.38 -12.09
CA GLY A 349 4.35 -31.15 -11.36
C GLY A 349 4.08 -31.04 -9.86
N ASN A 350 4.93 -31.61 -9.02
CA ASN A 350 4.87 -31.31 -7.58
C ASN A 350 5.41 -29.90 -7.29
N THR A 351 5.15 -29.37 -6.09
CA THR A 351 5.52 -27.98 -5.72
C THR A 351 7.02 -27.69 -5.82
N GLN A 352 7.89 -28.70 -5.64
CA GLN A 352 9.35 -28.55 -5.82
C GLN A 352 9.74 -28.40 -7.29
N GLU A 353 9.14 -29.22 -8.17
CA GLU A 353 9.35 -29.15 -9.63
C GLU A 353 8.85 -27.82 -10.19
N GLN A 354 7.67 -27.39 -9.73
CA GLN A 354 7.09 -26.09 -10.05
C GLN A 354 8.03 -24.96 -9.64
N TYR A 355 8.49 -24.93 -8.38
CA TYR A 355 9.44 -23.92 -7.90
C TYR A 355 10.72 -23.88 -8.74
N LYS A 356 11.28 -25.06 -9.07
CA LYS A 356 12.46 -25.17 -9.94
C LYS A 356 12.21 -24.58 -11.33
N ALA A 357 11.04 -24.81 -11.92
CA ALA A 357 10.67 -24.27 -13.22
C ALA A 357 10.59 -22.73 -13.21
N LEU A 358 9.91 -22.15 -12.20
CA LEU A 358 9.79 -20.70 -12.06
C LEU A 358 11.15 -20.03 -11.85
N ARG A 359 11.99 -20.60 -10.98
CA ARG A 359 13.37 -20.12 -10.78
C ARG A 359 14.19 -20.16 -12.06
N TYR A 360 14.04 -21.20 -12.85
CA TYR A 360 14.74 -21.33 -14.12
C TYR A 360 14.32 -20.25 -15.12
N MET A 361 13.03 -19.91 -15.19
CA MET A 361 12.52 -18.81 -16.03
C MET A 361 13.17 -17.48 -15.65
N ILE A 362 13.19 -17.15 -14.35
CA ILE A 362 13.78 -15.91 -13.83
C ILE A 362 15.29 -15.87 -14.07
N ALA A 363 16.00 -16.96 -13.79
CA ALA A 363 17.44 -17.05 -14.04
C ALA A 363 17.79 -16.90 -15.54
N LYS A 364 16.91 -17.33 -16.45
CA LYS A 364 17.09 -17.13 -17.89
C LYS A 364 16.94 -15.68 -18.34
N LEU A 365 16.23 -14.86 -17.58
CA LEU A 365 16.18 -13.42 -17.77
C LEU A 365 17.41 -12.71 -17.17
N GLY A 366 18.24 -13.43 -16.40
CA GLY A 366 19.46 -12.89 -15.80
C GLY A 366 19.27 -12.30 -14.40
N PHE A 367 18.10 -12.49 -13.79
CA PHE A 367 17.82 -11.98 -12.45
C PHE A 367 18.23 -12.98 -11.35
N ASP A 368 18.64 -12.42 -10.21
CA ASP A 368 18.88 -13.17 -8.97
C ASP A 368 17.63 -13.13 -8.07
N ILE A 369 17.45 -14.19 -7.26
CA ILE A 369 16.27 -14.38 -6.40
C ILE A 369 16.74 -14.41 -4.95
N TYR A 370 16.11 -13.60 -4.11
CA TYR A 370 16.39 -13.47 -2.69
C TYR A 370 15.15 -13.86 -1.89
N VAL A 371 15.31 -14.74 -0.89
CA VAL A 371 14.19 -15.33 -0.15
C VAL A 371 14.40 -15.19 1.34
N ARG A 372 13.36 -14.80 2.07
CA ARG A 372 13.31 -14.78 3.54
C ARG A 372 12.06 -15.49 4.05
N SER A 373 12.21 -16.31 5.10
CA SER A 373 11.11 -17.01 5.77
C SER A 373 10.65 -16.26 7.03
N TYR A 374 9.34 -16.26 7.31
CA TYR A 374 8.70 -15.59 8.45
C TYR A 374 7.80 -16.56 9.23
N ASN A 375 8.34 -17.73 9.60
CA ASN A 375 7.55 -18.84 10.12
C ASN A 375 7.30 -18.79 11.64
N TYR A 376 7.48 -17.63 12.28
CA TYR A 376 7.44 -17.51 13.74
C TYR A 376 6.03 -17.62 14.33
N LEU A 377 5.01 -17.30 13.53
CA LEU A 377 3.61 -17.50 13.88
C LEU A 377 3.12 -18.95 13.68
N GLY A 378 3.99 -19.87 13.27
CA GLY A 378 3.62 -21.26 12.99
C GLY A 378 2.88 -21.46 11.66
N VAL A 379 2.91 -20.46 10.77
CA VAL A 379 2.43 -20.52 9.38
C VAL A 379 3.63 -20.43 8.44
N CYS A 380 3.64 -21.14 7.31
CA CYS A 380 4.70 -21.01 6.33
C CYS A 380 4.50 -19.70 5.54
N VAL A 381 5.29 -18.67 5.86
CA VAL A 381 5.27 -17.36 5.20
C VAL A 381 6.64 -17.05 4.63
N TYR A 382 6.68 -16.56 3.40
CA TYR A 382 7.91 -16.18 2.70
C TYR A 382 7.73 -14.81 2.03
N ARG A 383 8.82 -14.03 2.00
CA ARG A 383 8.97 -12.88 1.10
C ARG A 383 10.07 -13.19 0.11
N THR A 384 9.77 -13.05 -1.17
CA THR A 384 10.70 -13.27 -2.28
C THR A 384 10.91 -11.97 -3.03
N ILE A 385 12.17 -11.62 -3.27
CA ILE A 385 12.59 -10.41 -3.97
C ILE A 385 13.42 -10.81 -5.18
N VAL A 386 13.12 -10.21 -6.34
CA VAL A 386 13.83 -10.42 -7.60
C VAL A 386 14.19 -9.05 -8.17
N PRO A 387 15.36 -8.50 -7.81
CA PRO A 387 15.73 -7.15 -8.20
C PRO A 387 15.79 -6.96 -9.72
N GLY A 388 15.16 -5.91 -10.22
CA GLY A 388 14.93 -5.62 -11.63
C GLY A 388 13.67 -6.28 -12.23
N MET A 389 12.89 -6.99 -11.41
CA MET A 389 11.69 -7.71 -11.83
C MET A 389 10.51 -7.53 -10.87
N SER A 390 10.74 -7.51 -9.55
CA SER A 390 9.68 -7.47 -8.54
C SER A 390 9.41 -6.09 -7.94
N GLU A 391 10.16 -5.05 -8.30
CA GLU A 391 9.85 -3.67 -7.90
C GLU A 391 8.50 -3.24 -8.48
N ILE A 392 7.67 -2.63 -7.64
CA ILE A 392 6.41 -1.99 -8.00
C ILE A 392 6.67 -0.54 -8.35
N TYR A 393 7.40 0.16 -7.49
CA TYR A 393 7.76 1.57 -7.63
C TYR A 393 9.17 1.72 -8.22
N PRO A 394 9.46 2.84 -8.91
CA PRO A 394 10.79 3.12 -9.43
C PRO A 394 11.80 3.35 -8.31
N VAL A 395 13.08 3.11 -8.59
CA VAL A 395 14.16 3.31 -7.60
C VAL A 395 14.25 4.77 -7.14
N ASP A 396 13.89 5.72 -8.01
CA ASP A 396 13.91 7.15 -7.74
C ASP A 396 12.98 7.55 -6.58
N ASP A 397 11.96 6.73 -6.26
CA ASP A 397 11.06 6.98 -5.12
C ASP A 397 11.78 6.91 -3.78
N LEU A 398 12.94 6.23 -3.69
CA LEU A 398 13.80 6.28 -2.50
C LEU A 398 14.37 7.68 -2.23
N ILE A 399 14.26 8.62 -3.17
CA ILE A 399 14.71 10.00 -2.99
C ILE A 399 13.51 10.96 -3.03
N TYR A 400 12.65 10.82 -4.03
CA TYR A 400 11.62 11.84 -4.31
C TYR A 400 10.25 11.53 -3.71
N ASN A 401 9.99 10.29 -3.32
CA ASN A 401 8.71 9.84 -2.76
C ASN A 401 8.91 8.87 -1.60
N ASN A 402 9.92 9.15 -0.77
CA ASN A 402 10.36 8.21 0.26
C ASN A 402 9.41 8.24 1.47
N THR A 403 9.06 7.05 1.96
CA THR A 403 8.29 6.88 3.22
C THR A 403 8.94 7.51 4.45
N ASN A 404 10.25 7.81 4.41
CA ASN A 404 10.96 8.44 5.53
C ASN A 404 10.91 9.98 5.54
N SER A 405 10.33 10.61 4.51
CA SER A 405 10.34 12.07 4.32
C SER A 405 9.70 12.87 5.46
N GLY A 406 8.78 12.26 6.22
CA GLY A 406 8.11 12.90 7.35
C GLY A 406 8.81 12.75 8.70
N ILE A 407 9.90 11.98 8.82
CA ILE A 407 10.51 11.63 10.10
C ILE A 407 10.95 12.88 10.88
N ASP A 408 11.64 13.81 10.22
CA ASP A 408 12.19 15.00 10.87
C ASP A 408 11.09 15.94 11.42
N PHE A 409 9.87 15.85 10.87
CA PHE A 409 8.73 16.66 11.30
C PHE A 409 7.92 16.04 12.44
N GLN A 410 8.11 14.75 12.77
CA GLN A 410 7.25 14.04 13.72
C GLN A 410 7.17 14.73 15.08
N GLU A 411 8.29 14.94 15.76
CA GLU A 411 8.29 15.52 17.11
C GLU A 411 7.74 16.96 17.10
N ALA A 412 8.17 17.77 16.14
CA ALA A 412 7.77 19.16 16.02
C ALA A 412 6.26 19.30 15.76
N LEU A 413 5.70 18.56 14.79
CA LEU A 413 4.29 18.67 14.45
C LEU A 413 3.37 18.03 15.49
N LEU A 414 3.78 16.91 16.11
CA LEU A 414 2.99 16.28 17.17
C LEU A 414 2.88 17.14 18.42
N SER A 415 3.95 17.87 18.75
CA SER A 415 3.97 18.76 19.92
C SER A 415 3.35 20.12 19.63
N LEU A 416 3.27 20.55 18.36
CA LEU A 416 2.81 21.87 17.93
C LEU A 416 1.55 22.38 18.65
N PRO A 417 0.46 21.59 18.85
CA PRO A 417 -0.76 22.11 19.47
C PRO A 417 -0.60 22.62 20.92
N GLN A 418 0.44 22.19 21.64
CA GLN A 418 0.70 22.63 23.02
C GLN A 418 1.78 23.73 23.12
N THR A 419 2.34 24.16 21.99
CA THR A 419 3.44 25.12 21.98
C THR A 419 2.95 26.54 22.28
N GLU A 420 3.78 27.32 22.98
CA GLU A 420 3.54 28.73 23.27
C GLU A 420 4.67 29.61 22.74
N GLU A 421 5.06 29.37 21.49
CA GLU A 421 6.17 30.07 20.87
C GLU A 421 5.85 31.53 20.52
N SER A 422 6.92 32.28 20.20
CA SER A 422 6.81 33.66 19.73
C SER A 422 6.29 33.73 18.29
N LEU A 423 5.72 34.87 17.89
CA LEU A 423 5.26 35.09 16.50
C LEU A 423 6.38 34.84 15.48
N GLU A 424 7.60 35.31 15.77
CA GLU A 424 8.76 35.11 14.90
C GLU A 424 9.18 33.64 14.80
N THR A 425 9.02 32.87 15.88
CA THR A 425 9.28 31.42 15.86
C THR A 425 8.26 30.71 14.96
N TYR A 426 6.96 31.01 15.09
CA TYR A 426 5.94 30.42 14.21
C TYR A 426 6.11 30.84 12.75
N LYS A 427 6.58 32.08 12.51
CA LYS A 427 6.94 32.52 11.16
C LYS A 427 8.07 31.67 10.59
N SER A 428 9.11 31.40 11.38
CA SER A 428 10.19 30.49 11.00
C SER A 428 9.67 29.08 10.68
N TYR A 429 8.76 28.53 11.51
CA TYR A 429 8.16 27.22 11.24
C TYR A 429 7.35 27.20 9.95
N LEU A 430 6.60 28.28 9.67
CA LEU A 430 5.85 28.40 8.42
C LEU A 430 6.79 28.46 7.22
N ASP A 431 7.82 29.31 7.29
CA ASP A 431 8.79 29.46 6.20
C ASP A 431 9.55 28.15 5.95
N GLU A 432 9.92 27.41 7.01
CA GLU A 432 10.52 26.07 6.90
C GLU A 432 9.58 25.10 6.17
N LEU A 433 8.34 24.95 6.64
CA LEU A 433 7.34 24.08 5.99
C LEU A 433 6.97 24.51 4.57
N GLU A 434 7.07 25.79 4.21
CA GLU A 434 6.85 26.27 2.84
C GLU A 434 8.03 25.97 1.91
N ASN A 435 9.26 25.92 2.46
CA ASN A 435 10.45 25.53 1.71
C ASN A 435 10.54 24.02 1.51
N GLU A 436 9.89 23.24 2.38
CA GLU A 436 9.68 21.82 2.17
C GLU A 436 8.74 21.60 0.98
N ASN A 437 9.15 20.76 0.03
CA ASN A 437 8.45 20.54 -1.24
C ASN A 437 7.22 19.62 -1.08
N VAL A 438 6.47 19.79 0.01
CA VAL A 438 5.27 19.01 0.37
C VAL A 438 4.02 19.74 -0.12
N ASP A 439 3.22 19.05 -0.94
CA ASP A 439 1.97 19.58 -1.47
C ASP A 439 0.99 19.93 -0.34
N ASN A 440 0.24 21.02 -0.50
CA ASN A 440 -0.84 21.38 0.41
C ASN A 440 -1.89 20.27 0.54
N ASP A 441 -2.11 19.47 -0.50
CA ASP A 441 -3.09 18.38 -0.51
C ASP A 441 -2.65 17.15 0.32
N ALA A 442 -1.37 17.04 0.68
CA ALA A 442 -0.86 15.93 1.47
C ALA A 442 -1.50 15.91 2.87
N LEU A 443 -1.95 14.73 3.31
CA LEU A 443 -2.44 14.53 4.67
C LEU A 443 -1.25 14.45 5.64
N VAL A 444 -1.36 15.14 6.77
CA VAL A 444 -0.27 15.23 7.76
C VAL A 444 0.00 13.89 8.43
N CYS A 445 -1.04 13.16 8.86
CA CYS A 445 -0.83 11.89 9.56
C CYS A 445 -0.13 10.81 8.71
N PRO A 446 -0.53 10.55 7.45
CA PRO A 446 0.21 9.65 6.56
C PRO A 446 1.67 10.05 6.35
N LEU A 447 1.95 11.34 6.14
CA LEU A 447 3.33 11.84 6.03
C LEU A 447 4.16 11.48 7.27
N LEU A 448 3.59 11.63 8.47
CA LEU A 448 4.25 11.32 9.74
C LEU A 448 4.26 9.83 10.10
N GLY A 449 3.60 8.97 9.33
CA GLY A 449 3.40 7.56 9.68
C GLY A 449 2.47 7.35 10.88
N ILE A 450 1.43 8.15 11.00
CA ILE A 450 0.49 8.13 12.14
C ILE A 450 -0.88 7.67 11.68
N LEU A 451 -1.54 6.87 12.53
CA LEU A 451 -2.91 6.43 12.35
C LEU A 451 -3.81 7.35 13.17
N PRO A 452 -4.55 8.30 12.55
CA PRO A 452 -5.39 9.22 13.28
C PRO A 452 -6.60 8.52 13.89
N ASP A 453 -7.11 9.07 14.99
CA ASP A 453 -8.39 8.63 15.54
C ASP A 453 -9.53 9.05 14.61
N SER A 454 -10.51 8.17 14.41
CA SER A 454 -11.65 8.47 13.54
C SER A 454 -12.42 9.70 14.03
N LYS A 455 -12.76 10.59 13.10
CA LYS A 455 -13.41 11.89 13.31
C LYS A 455 -12.60 12.90 14.11
N SER A 456 -11.31 12.66 14.34
CA SER A 456 -10.41 13.64 14.94
C SER A 456 -10.04 14.74 13.95
N ALA A 457 -9.55 15.87 14.46
CA ALA A 457 -9.03 16.94 13.60
C ALA A 457 -7.83 16.47 12.76
N TRP A 458 -7.02 15.56 13.31
CA TRP A 458 -5.88 14.94 12.64
C TRP A 458 -6.25 14.07 11.44
N GLU A 459 -7.42 13.39 11.47
CA GLU A 459 -7.87 12.52 10.37
C GLU A 459 -8.01 13.26 9.03
N THR A 460 -8.40 14.52 9.08
CA THR A 460 -8.65 15.36 7.90
C THR A 460 -7.61 16.44 7.68
N LEU A 461 -6.60 16.53 8.55
CA LEU A 461 -5.61 17.60 8.51
C LEU A 461 -4.70 17.43 7.30
N ARG A 462 -4.77 18.39 6.38
CA ARG A 462 -3.85 18.52 5.25
C ARG A 462 -2.79 19.58 5.51
N MET A 463 -1.68 19.53 4.77
CA MET A 463 -0.58 20.48 4.90
C MET A 463 -1.02 21.93 4.69
N GLY A 464 -1.92 22.20 3.74
CA GLY A 464 -2.44 23.56 3.56
C GLY A 464 -3.28 24.06 4.75
N GLU A 465 -4.03 23.16 5.41
CA GLU A 465 -4.74 23.50 6.65
C GLU A 465 -3.76 23.77 7.80
N LEU A 466 -2.73 22.92 7.94
CA LEU A 466 -1.69 23.10 8.95
C LEU A 466 -0.94 24.44 8.76
N ARG A 467 -0.56 24.77 7.51
CA ARG A 467 0.05 26.05 7.14
C ARG A 467 -0.88 27.23 7.48
N CYS A 468 -2.19 27.09 7.29
CA CYS A 468 -3.17 28.08 7.77
C CYS A 468 -3.09 28.31 9.28
N LEU A 469 -3.09 27.24 10.07
CA LEU A 469 -3.07 27.31 11.54
C LEU A 469 -1.76 27.91 12.07
N ILE A 470 -0.62 27.57 11.45
CA ILE A 470 0.69 28.15 11.79
C ILE A 470 0.74 29.62 11.38
N ALA A 471 0.23 29.99 10.20
CA ALA A 471 0.18 31.40 9.76
C ALA A 471 -0.67 32.28 10.71
N LEU A 472 -1.79 31.75 11.20
CA LEU A 472 -2.59 32.41 12.25
C LEU A 472 -1.78 32.58 13.55
N ALA A 473 -1.07 31.54 13.99
CA ALA A 473 -0.23 31.61 15.17
C ALA A 473 0.97 32.56 15.01
N ALA A 474 1.48 32.73 13.79
CA ALA A 474 2.54 33.66 13.42
C ALA A 474 2.05 35.12 13.25
N GLY A 475 0.73 35.36 13.18
CA GLY A 475 0.18 36.67 12.88
C GLY A 475 0.37 37.12 11.42
N GLU A 476 0.73 36.20 10.52
CA GLU A 476 0.91 36.43 9.08
C GLU A 476 -0.47 36.42 8.39
N HIS A 477 -1.27 37.45 8.63
CA HIS A 477 -2.69 37.49 8.24
C HIS A 477 -2.92 37.31 6.73
N GLU A 478 -2.02 37.80 5.88
CA GLU A 478 -2.13 37.66 4.41
C GLU A 478 -1.95 36.20 3.98
N LYS A 479 -0.90 35.52 4.49
CA LYS A 479 -0.68 34.08 4.25
C LYS A 479 -1.81 33.25 4.86
N ALA A 480 -2.24 33.57 6.07
CA ALA A 480 -3.36 32.88 6.73
C ALA A 480 -4.66 32.97 5.91
N LEU A 481 -4.92 34.10 5.25
CA LEU A 481 -6.09 34.29 4.40
C LEU A 481 -6.03 33.36 3.17
N GLU A 482 -4.88 33.30 2.50
CA GLU A 482 -4.65 32.42 1.36
C GLU A 482 -4.88 30.95 1.74
N TYR A 483 -4.25 30.49 2.82
CA TYR A 483 -4.40 29.11 3.28
C TYR A 483 -5.80 28.79 3.81
N ALA A 484 -6.51 29.75 4.43
CA ALA A 484 -7.90 29.55 4.85
C ALA A 484 -8.83 29.37 3.63
N GLN A 485 -8.63 30.18 2.57
CA GLN A 485 -9.37 30.05 1.32
C GLN A 485 -9.07 28.72 0.61
N TRP A 486 -7.80 28.32 0.56
CA TRP A 486 -7.38 27.01 0.07
C TRP A 486 -8.07 25.89 0.87
N THR A 487 -8.02 25.96 2.20
CA THR A 487 -8.59 24.96 3.10
C THR A 487 -10.08 24.75 2.83
N ILE A 488 -10.85 25.84 2.70
CA ILE A 488 -12.28 25.77 2.34
C ILE A 488 -12.46 25.16 0.95
N THR A 489 -11.69 25.60 -0.04
CA THR A 489 -11.87 25.20 -1.43
C THR A 489 -11.63 23.71 -1.64
N PHE A 490 -10.56 23.16 -1.06
CA PHE A 490 -10.11 21.79 -1.32
C PHE A 490 -10.60 20.75 -0.30
N ASN A 491 -11.18 21.18 0.84
CA ASN A 491 -11.64 20.26 1.89
C ASN A 491 -13.15 20.29 2.17
N GLN A 492 -13.91 21.10 1.44
CA GLN A 492 -15.36 21.26 1.62
C GLN A 492 -16.16 19.94 1.63
N VAL A 493 -15.74 18.94 0.87
CA VAL A 493 -16.42 17.63 0.80
C VAL A 493 -16.15 16.77 2.03
N ASN A 494 -14.99 16.93 2.67
CA ASN A 494 -14.51 16.07 3.74
C ASN A 494 -14.72 16.67 5.14
N PHE A 495 -14.94 17.98 5.23
CA PHE A 495 -15.12 18.67 6.50
C PHE A 495 -16.56 18.63 7.00
N SER A 496 -16.72 18.64 8.32
CA SER A 496 -18.01 18.93 8.95
C SER A 496 -18.43 20.38 8.66
N LEU A 497 -19.75 20.62 8.67
CA LEU A 497 -20.29 21.97 8.45
C LEU A 497 -19.74 22.99 9.45
N ASP A 498 -19.51 22.57 10.71
CA ASP A 498 -18.96 23.45 11.74
C ASP A 498 -17.50 23.83 11.47
N LYS A 499 -16.68 22.90 10.96
CA LYS A 499 -15.28 23.17 10.56
C LYS A 499 -15.24 24.10 9.33
N ILE A 500 -16.15 23.92 8.38
CA ILE A 500 -16.30 24.82 7.22
C ILE A 500 -16.69 26.23 7.68
N ALA A 501 -17.70 26.34 8.55
CA ALA A 501 -18.15 27.63 9.09
C ALA A 501 -17.04 28.36 9.85
N PHE A 502 -16.22 27.62 10.61
CA PHE A 502 -15.05 28.17 11.29
C PHE A 502 -14.03 28.81 10.33
N TYR A 503 -13.58 28.08 9.30
CA TYR A 503 -12.63 28.64 8.33
C TYR A 503 -13.25 29.76 7.48
N GLN A 504 -14.55 29.68 7.13
CA GLN A 504 -15.26 30.77 6.46
C GLN A 504 -15.29 32.03 7.32
N CYS A 505 -15.54 31.89 8.62
CA CYS A 505 -15.51 32.99 9.57
C CYS A 505 -14.10 33.60 9.68
N ILE A 506 -13.06 32.76 9.80
CA ILE A 506 -11.65 33.19 9.77
C ILE A 506 -11.37 34.00 8.50
N THR A 507 -11.78 33.50 7.33
CA THR A 507 -11.59 34.18 6.05
C THR A 507 -12.19 35.59 6.09
N LYS A 508 -13.44 35.74 6.59
CA LYS A 508 -14.10 37.05 6.68
C LYS A 508 -13.46 38.00 7.68
N ILE A 509 -12.97 37.49 8.81
CA ILE A 509 -12.26 38.30 9.79
C ILE A 509 -10.91 38.77 9.21
N LEU A 510 -10.18 37.88 8.52
CA LEU A 510 -8.91 38.19 7.88
C LEU A 510 -9.06 39.19 6.74
N GLU A 511 -10.07 39.04 5.86
CA GLU A 511 -10.43 40.04 4.84
C GLU A 511 -10.62 41.42 5.48
N CYS A 512 -11.32 41.50 6.62
CA CYS A 512 -11.50 42.77 7.34
C CYS A 512 -10.18 43.35 7.92
N LYS A 513 -9.18 42.52 8.18
CA LYS A 513 -7.88 42.94 8.74
C LYS A 513 -6.86 43.31 7.66
N THR A 514 -6.90 42.66 6.50
CA THR A 514 -5.95 42.85 5.40
C THR A 514 -6.44 43.91 4.41
N GLU A 515 -7.76 44.09 4.25
CA GLU A 515 -8.32 45.12 3.38
C GLU A 515 -8.52 46.45 4.14
N GLY A 516 -7.71 47.46 3.83
CA GLY A 516 -7.74 48.75 4.53
C GLY A 516 -9.05 49.55 4.46
N SER A 517 -10.02 49.13 3.62
CA SER A 517 -11.35 49.74 3.54
C SER A 517 -12.40 49.10 4.46
N LEU A 518 -12.10 47.94 5.05
CA LEU A 518 -13.02 47.20 5.91
C LEU A 518 -12.66 47.40 7.39
N LYS A 519 -13.65 47.39 8.27
CA LYS A 519 -13.47 47.45 9.72
C LYS A 519 -14.32 46.36 10.37
N LEU A 520 -13.69 45.49 11.15
CA LEU A 520 -14.35 44.33 11.74
C LEU A 520 -15.54 44.74 12.63
N GLU A 521 -15.43 45.86 13.35
CA GLU A 521 -16.46 46.35 14.26
C GLU A 521 -17.78 46.70 13.53
N ASP A 522 -17.68 47.13 12.26
CA ASP A 522 -18.85 47.46 11.45
C ASP A 522 -19.63 46.19 11.02
N TYR A 523 -18.96 45.04 10.96
CA TYR A 523 -19.52 43.78 10.46
C TYR A 523 -19.79 42.73 11.55
N GLN A 524 -19.34 42.96 12.78
CA GLN A 524 -19.44 41.98 13.88
C GLN A 524 -20.84 41.37 14.01
N ASN A 525 -21.89 42.20 14.10
CA ASN A 525 -23.27 41.69 14.23
C ASN A 525 -23.68 40.80 13.05
N GLY A 526 -23.22 41.12 11.83
CA GLY A 526 -23.52 40.32 10.64
C GLY A 526 -22.78 38.99 10.65
N LEU A 527 -21.50 38.98 11.06
CA LEU A 527 -20.70 37.77 11.18
C LEU A 527 -21.25 36.84 12.29
N GLU A 528 -21.67 37.39 13.43
CA GLU A 528 -22.33 36.62 14.48
C GLU A 528 -23.68 36.02 14.02
N LEU A 529 -24.42 36.69 13.15
CA LEU A 529 -25.65 36.15 12.56
C LEU A 529 -25.39 35.06 11.51
N LEU A 530 -24.29 35.16 10.76
CA LEU A 530 -23.92 34.18 9.73
C LEU A 530 -23.34 32.89 10.31
N PHE A 531 -22.45 33.02 11.29
CA PHE A 531 -21.65 31.91 11.81
C PHE A 531 -22.06 31.47 13.21
N GLY A 532 -22.88 32.25 13.91
CA GLY A 532 -23.13 32.08 15.33
C GLY A 532 -22.03 32.72 16.18
N LYS A 533 -22.41 33.13 17.39
CA LYS A 533 -21.51 33.86 18.30
C LYS A 533 -20.29 33.04 18.72
N GLU A 534 -20.47 31.77 19.04
CA GLU A 534 -19.40 30.88 19.49
C GLU A 534 -18.32 30.69 18.40
N THR A 535 -18.73 30.42 17.17
CA THR A 535 -17.80 30.28 16.03
C THR A 535 -17.10 31.59 15.70
N PHE A 536 -17.82 32.72 15.76
CA PHE A 536 -17.22 34.05 15.58
C PHE A 536 -16.16 34.35 16.65
N GLU A 537 -16.48 34.14 17.93
CA GLU A 537 -15.54 34.35 19.04
C GLU A 537 -14.31 33.44 18.91
N SER A 538 -14.51 32.16 18.59
CA SER A 538 -13.41 31.21 18.38
C SER A 538 -12.52 31.60 17.20
N ALA A 539 -13.09 31.95 16.05
CA ALA A 539 -12.33 32.41 14.88
C ALA A 539 -11.55 33.70 15.19
N LEU A 540 -12.19 34.65 15.90
CA LEU A 540 -11.55 35.89 16.30
C LEU A 540 -10.41 35.67 17.28
N ASP A 541 -10.54 34.74 18.22
CA ASP A 541 -9.48 34.39 19.15
C ASP A 541 -8.28 33.73 18.43
N HIS A 542 -8.52 32.94 17.39
CA HIS A 542 -7.44 32.41 16.54
C HIS A 542 -6.73 33.49 15.74
N VAL A 543 -7.48 34.39 15.09
CA VAL A 543 -6.90 35.51 14.32
C VAL A 543 -6.14 36.51 15.23
N ASN A 544 -6.51 36.60 16.51
CA ASN A 544 -5.79 37.43 17.49
C ASN A 544 -4.69 36.66 18.24
N GLY A 545 -4.44 35.39 17.91
CA GLY A 545 -3.40 34.56 18.54
C GLY A 545 -3.67 34.17 20.00
N LYS A 546 -4.92 34.30 20.49
CA LYS A 546 -5.34 33.88 21.83
C LYS A 546 -5.67 32.38 21.91
N ALA A 547 -6.14 31.83 20.79
CA ALA A 547 -6.28 30.40 20.57
C ALA A 547 -5.38 30.00 19.39
N ARG A 548 -4.89 28.77 19.37
CA ARG A 548 -4.01 28.26 18.32
C ARG A 548 -4.40 26.83 17.98
N PHE A 549 -4.13 26.43 16.75
CA PHE A 549 -4.22 25.03 16.27
C PHE A 549 -5.60 24.35 16.42
N GLY A 550 -6.67 25.12 16.58
CA GLY A 550 -8.04 24.62 16.56
C GLY A 550 -8.31 23.55 17.62
N THR A 551 -8.76 22.38 17.16
CA THR A 551 -9.06 21.22 18.02
C THR A 551 -8.01 20.12 17.92
N LEU A 552 -6.81 20.43 17.40
CA LEU A 552 -5.70 19.48 17.36
C LEU A 552 -5.24 19.16 18.79
N ILE A 553 -5.05 17.87 19.06
CA ILE A 553 -4.55 17.38 20.34
C ILE A 553 -3.06 17.07 20.17
N ALA A 554 -2.22 17.63 21.04
CA ALA A 554 -0.79 17.35 21.04
C ALA A 554 -0.50 15.90 21.47
N SER A 555 0.61 15.36 21.01
CA SER A 555 1.11 14.04 21.41
C SER A 555 2.63 14.05 21.58
N ASP A 556 3.14 13.03 22.25
CA ASP A 556 4.57 12.69 22.29
C ASP A 556 4.93 11.66 21.21
N LEU A 557 6.23 11.34 21.08
CA LEU A 557 6.74 10.27 20.20
C LEU A 557 6.33 8.85 20.64
N ASN A 558 5.65 8.71 21.78
CA ASN A 558 4.98 7.47 22.15
C ASN A 558 3.49 7.48 21.74
N LEU A 559 3.05 8.52 21.03
CA LEU A 559 1.76 8.61 20.34
C LEU A 559 0.55 8.44 21.27
N LYS A 560 0.69 8.88 22.53
CA LYS A 560 -0.38 8.77 23.55
C LYS A 560 -1.66 9.52 23.19
N GLY A 561 -1.57 10.50 22.29
CA GLY A 561 -2.71 11.26 21.79
C GLY A 561 -3.56 10.55 20.73
N PHE A 562 -3.16 9.35 20.28
CA PHE A 562 -3.81 8.62 19.18
C PHE A 562 -4.22 7.20 19.61
N ALA A 563 -5.47 7.01 20.01
CA ALA A 563 -5.94 5.72 20.54
C ALA A 563 -5.89 4.58 19.50
N ALA A 564 -6.27 4.85 18.25
CA ALA A 564 -6.17 3.91 17.13
C ALA A 564 -4.72 3.50 16.87
N HIS A 565 -3.79 4.44 16.96
CA HIS A 565 -2.37 4.16 16.78
C HIS A 565 -1.78 3.37 17.97
N GLN A 566 -2.21 3.64 19.21
CA GLN A 566 -1.84 2.82 20.36
C GLN A 566 -2.30 1.37 20.18
N GLU A 567 -3.49 1.15 19.62
CA GLU A 567 -3.98 -0.19 19.32
C GLU A 567 -3.16 -0.87 18.21
N LEU A 568 -2.72 -0.12 17.19
CA LEU A 568 -1.81 -0.60 16.14
C LEU A 568 -0.48 -1.09 16.76
N VAL A 569 0.14 -0.26 17.60
CA VAL A 569 1.39 -0.61 18.31
C VAL A 569 1.18 -1.79 19.26
N ARG A 570 0.02 -1.90 19.91
CA ARG A 570 -0.31 -3.05 20.76
C ARG A 570 -0.35 -4.36 19.97
N ILE A 571 -0.99 -4.36 18.80
CA ILE A 571 -1.04 -5.53 17.91
C ILE A 571 0.37 -5.87 17.42
N TYR A 572 1.17 -4.87 17.03
CA TYR A 572 2.57 -5.07 16.66
C TYR A 572 3.38 -5.76 17.76
N ASN A 573 3.23 -5.29 19.01
CA ASN A 573 3.94 -5.85 20.15
C ASN A 573 3.54 -7.31 20.44
N ILE A 574 2.28 -7.71 20.21
CA ILE A 574 1.86 -9.12 20.28
C ILE A 574 2.67 -9.98 19.31
N LEU A 575 2.86 -9.51 18.08
CA LEU A 575 3.63 -10.25 17.06
C LEU A 575 5.11 -10.33 17.44
N LYS A 576 5.66 -9.21 17.94
CA LYS A 576 7.04 -9.14 18.44
C LYS A 576 7.28 -10.13 19.58
N GLU A 577 6.38 -10.18 20.57
CA GLU A 577 6.42 -11.16 21.66
C GLU A 577 6.29 -12.61 21.16
N ALA A 578 5.51 -12.86 20.11
CA ALA A 578 5.41 -14.19 19.50
C ALA A 578 6.76 -14.66 18.90
N GLN A 579 7.57 -13.73 18.36
CA GLN A 579 8.94 -14.02 17.93
C GLN A 579 9.84 -14.44 19.13
N GLU A 580 9.57 -13.95 20.33
CA GLU A 580 10.34 -14.29 21.54
C GLU A 580 10.09 -15.72 22.00
N HIS A 581 8.83 -16.15 22.00
CA HIS A 581 8.42 -17.45 22.50
C HIS A 581 8.80 -18.64 21.61
N GLN A 582 9.07 -18.43 20.32
CA GLN A 582 9.44 -19.51 19.40
C GLN A 582 10.81 -20.13 19.75
N ASP A 583 11.75 -19.34 20.26
CA ASP A 583 13.11 -19.79 20.59
C ASP A 583 13.18 -20.58 21.90
N VAL A 584 12.22 -20.39 22.82
CA VAL A 584 12.16 -21.14 24.09
C VAL A 584 11.67 -22.58 23.88
N LYS A 585 11.04 -22.86 22.72
CA LYS A 585 10.49 -24.17 22.36
C LYS A 585 11.37 -24.98 21.38
N LYS A 586 12.44 -24.40 20.85
CA LYS A 586 13.50 -25.10 20.12
C LYS A 586 14.65 -25.43 21.08
#